data_AF-A0A9Q0ASB4-F1
#
_entry.id   AF-A0A9Q0ASB4-F1
#
_cell.length_a   1.000
_cell.length_b   1.000
_cell.length_c   1.000
_cell.angle_alpha   90.00
_cell.angle_beta   90.00
_cell.angle_gamma   90.00
#
_symmetry.space_group_name_H-M   'P 1'
#
loop_
_entity.id
_entity.type
_entity.pdbx_description
1 polymer ?
#
loop_
_entity_poly.entity_id
_entity_poly.type
_entity_poly.pdbx_seq_one_letter_code
_entity_poly.pdbx_strand_id
1 'polypeptide(L)'
;MPRSKPYTLTHGDLTSVNIMVKDGNLSGFIDFEYSGYYPRWWEYARHAMWFSEEDRQWKDLLRKYMRNHDEMNEAGSRWWRACNALAKYPDKDTTQERLKELFDGEPA
;
A
#
# COMPACT_ATOMS: atom_id res chain seq x y z
N MET A 1 6.51 -1.70 -12.46
CA MET A 1 6.57 -1.47 -10.98
C MET A 1 6.98 -0.03 -10.74
N PRO A 2 6.40 0.68 -9.76
CA PRO A 2 6.75 2.08 -9.52
C PRO A 2 8.20 2.21 -9.07
N ARG A 3 8.82 3.37 -9.35
CA ARG A 3 10.22 3.65 -8.98
C ARG A 3 10.50 3.27 -7.53
N SER A 4 11.44 2.35 -7.32
CA SER A 4 11.64 1.69 -6.01
C SER A 4 12.40 2.53 -4.98
N LYS A 5 12.90 3.71 -5.36
CA LYS A 5 13.67 4.61 -4.47
C LYS A 5 12.88 5.90 -4.21
N PRO A 6 13.03 6.51 -3.02
CA PRO A 6 13.86 6.04 -1.90
C PRO A 6 13.19 4.89 -1.11
N TYR A 7 14.01 4.09 -0.43
CA TYR A 7 13.56 3.15 0.57
C TYR A 7 13.38 3.88 1.90
N THR A 8 12.26 3.64 2.57
CA THR A 8 11.91 4.24 3.86
C THR A 8 11.46 3.14 4.80
N LEU A 9 11.60 3.35 6.10
CA LEU A 9 10.94 2.47 7.07
C LEU A 9 9.43 2.63 6.90
N THR A 10 8.76 1.58 6.46
CA THR A 10 7.29 1.50 6.33
C THR A 10 6.75 0.57 7.40
N HIS A 11 5.57 0.88 7.92
CA HIS A 11 4.88 0.06 8.91
C HIS A 11 4.34 -1.23 8.28
N GLY A 12 3.71 -1.11 7.11
CA GLY A 12 3.21 -2.26 6.34
C GLY A 12 1.84 -2.78 6.80
N ASP A 13 1.38 -2.39 7.99
CA ASP A 13 0.02 -2.65 8.49
C ASP A 13 -0.52 -1.54 9.43
N LEU A 14 -0.57 -0.29 8.93
CA LEU A 14 -0.99 0.86 9.74
C LEU A 14 -2.52 0.96 9.88
N THR A 15 -3.12 -0.02 10.55
CA THR A 15 -4.53 -0.03 10.93
C THR A 15 -4.75 0.81 12.19
N SER A 16 -6.00 1.22 12.45
CA SER A 16 -6.31 2.05 13.63
C SER A 16 -6.05 1.33 14.96
N VAL A 17 -6.09 -0.01 14.98
CA VAL A 17 -5.80 -0.82 16.19
C VAL A 17 -4.31 -0.83 16.55
N ASN A 18 -3.44 -0.51 15.58
CA ASN A 18 -1.99 -0.44 15.77
C ASN A 18 -1.51 0.97 16.16
N ILE A 19 -2.44 1.90 16.43
CA ILE A 19 -2.15 3.29 16.81
C ILE A 19 -2.55 3.49 18.27
N MET A 20 -1.57 3.84 19.10
CA MET A 20 -1.79 4.11 20.52
C MET A 20 -2.11 5.58 20.74
N VAL A 21 -3.15 5.85 21.53
CA VAL A 21 -3.56 7.20 21.94
C VAL A 21 -3.61 7.27 23.46
N LYS A 22 -2.96 8.27 24.04
CA LYS A 22 -2.99 8.56 25.47
C LYS A 22 -3.38 10.01 25.70
N ASP A 23 -4.40 10.26 26.52
CA ASP A 23 -4.88 11.60 26.86
C ASP A 23 -5.17 12.45 25.61
N GLY A 24 -5.77 11.84 24.58
CA GLY A 24 -6.10 12.49 23.31
C GLY A 24 -4.91 12.72 22.36
N ASN A 25 -3.70 12.28 22.72
CA ASN A 25 -2.49 12.47 21.93
C ASN A 25 -1.97 11.14 21.38
N LEU A 26 -1.41 11.16 20.16
CA LEU A 26 -0.68 10.02 19.61
C LEU A 26 0.50 9.67 20.53
N SER A 27 0.52 8.45 21.05
CA SER A 27 1.55 7.98 21.98
C SER A 27 2.51 6.95 21.36
N GLY A 28 2.12 6.31 20.26
CA GLY A 28 3.00 5.43 19.52
C GLY A 28 2.31 4.56 18.48
N PHE A 29 3.11 3.74 17.81
CA PHE A 29 2.69 2.67 16.91
C PHE A 29 3.16 1.34 17.48
N ILE A 30 2.41 0.27 17.22
CA ILE A 30 2.74 -1.10 17.63
C ILE A 30 2.56 -2.04 16.44
N ASP A 31 2.98 -3.30 16.61
CA ASP A 31 2.79 -4.36 15.61
C ASP A 31 3.56 -4.15 14.29
N PHE A 32 4.89 -4.14 14.42
CA PHE A 32 5.84 -3.94 13.31
C PHE A 32 6.17 -5.25 12.56
N GLU A 33 5.37 -6.31 12.67
CA GLU A 33 5.70 -7.62 12.06
C GLU A 33 5.77 -7.58 10.52
N TYR A 34 5.06 -6.64 9.88
CA TYR A 34 5.12 -6.38 8.44
C TYR A 34 6.03 -5.20 8.07
N SER A 35 6.73 -4.62 9.04
CA SER A 35 7.56 -3.45 8.80
C SER A 35 8.89 -3.79 8.12
N GLY A 36 9.46 -2.78 7.46
CA GLY A 36 10.77 -2.92 6.83
C GLY A 36 11.16 -1.70 6.04
N TYR A 37 12.40 -1.71 5.52
CA TYR A 37 12.84 -0.72 4.56
C TYR A 37 12.34 -1.11 3.17
N TYR A 38 11.22 -0.52 2.78
CA TYR A 38 10.58 -0.74 1.49
C TYR A 38 10.54 0.56 0.68
N PRO A 39 10.31 0.49 -0.65
CA PRO A 39 10.09 1.69 -1.44
C PRO A 39 9.00 2.56 -0.81
N ARG A 40 9.14 3.89 -0.87
CA ARG A 40 8.17 4.83 -0.26
C ARG A 40 6.71 4.52 -0.61
N TRP A 41 6.44 4.04 -1.83
CA TRP A 41 5.09 3.71 -2.29
C TRP A 41 4.50 2.45 -1.62
N TRP A 42 5.31 1.63 -0.95
CA TRP A 42 4.90 0.36 -0.34
C TRP A 42 3.84 0.53 0.73
N GLU A 43 3.95 1.59 1.55
CA GLU A 43 2.95 1.90 2.56
C GLU A 43 1.55 2.04 1.91
N TYR A 44 1.46 2.74 0.78
CA TYR A 44 0.20 2.91 0.05
C TYR A 44 -0.30 1.60 -0.59
N ALA A 45 0.61 0.77 -1.09
CA ALA A 45 0.28 -0.55 -1.63
C ALA A 45 -0.40 -1.43 -0.57
N ARG A 46 0.10 -1.41 0.67
CA ARG A 46 -0.47 -2.16 1.81
C ARG A 46 -1.84 -1.63 2.22
N HIS A 47 -2.04 -0.32 2.14
CA HIS A 47 -3.34 0.28 2.41
C HIS A 47 -4.38 0.00 1.32
N ALA A 48 -4.04 -0.55 0.15
CA ALA A 48 -4.98 -0.85 -0.92
C ALA A 48 -5.98 -1.97 -0.58
N MET A 49 -5.74 -2.72 0.51
CA MET A 49 -6.64 -3.75 1.05
C MET A 49 -7.31 -3.28 2.32
N TRP A 50 -8.51 -3.78 2.57
CA TRP A 50 -9.21 -3.63 3.84
C TRP A 50 -9.98 -4.91 4.20
N PHE A 51 -10.15 -5.14 5.50
CA PHE A 51 -10.82 -6.35 6.01
C PHE A 51 -12.19 -6.06 6.65
N SER A 52 -12.49 -4.80 6.95
CA SER A 52 -13.82 -4.35 7.40
C SER A 52 -14.18 -3.00 6.79
N GLU A 53 -15.43 -2.58 6.98
CA GLU A 53 -15.87 -1.25 6.56
C GLU A 53 -15.21 -0.14 7.40
N GLU A 54 -14.98 -0.37 8.70
CA GLU A 54 -14.23 0.59 9.53
C GLU A 54 -12.78 0.71 9.05
N ASP A 55 -12.12 -0.41 8.72
CA ASP A 55 -10.76 -0.42 8.19
C ASP A 55 -10.68 0.30 6.83
N ARG A 56 -11.70 0.12 5.98
CA ARG A 56 -11.81 0.86 4.71
C ARG A 56 -11.90 2.37 4.94
N GLN A 57 -12.80 2.80 5.83
CA GLN A 57 -12.99 4.23 6.15
C GLN A 57 -11.73 4.84 6.77
N TRP A 58 -11.08 4.11 7.68
CA TRP A 58 -9.79 4.50 8.25
C TRP A 58 -8.74 4.67 7.15
N LYS A 59 -8.57 3.70 6.26
CA LYS A 59 -7.57 3.76 5.18
C LYS A 59 -7.88 4.86 4.17
N ASP A 60 -9.15 5.10 3.86
CA ASP A 60 -9.57 6.22 3.02
C ASP A 60 -9.25 7.57 3.68
N LEU A 61 -9.43 7.69 5.00
CA LEU A 61 -9.02 8.87 5.76
C LEU A 61 -7.50 9.03 5.79
N LEU A 62 -6.78 7.98 6.15
CA LEU A 62 -5.31 7.94 6.22
C LEU A 62 -4.70 8.40 4.89
N ARG A 63 -5.18 7.87 3.76
CA ARG A 63 -4.71 8.25 2.42
C ARG A 63 -4.89 9.74 2.11
N LYS A 64 -5.94 10.40 2.62
CA LYS A 64 -6.16 11.86 2.44
C LYS A 64 -5.11 12.70 3.17
N TYR A 65 -4.55 12.18 4.27
CA TYR A 65 -3.62 12.89 5.14
C TYR A 65 -2.16 12.47 4.96
N MET A 66 -1.91 11.29 4.37
CA MET A 66 -0.57 10.93 3.92
C MET A 66 -0.13 11.96 2.87
N ARG A 67 0.91 12.75 3.21
CA ARG A 67 1.47 13.78 2.34
C ARG A 67 1.76 13.22 0.95
N ASN A 68 1.66 14.10 -0.04
CA ASN A 68 1.95 13.82 -1.43
C ASN A 68 1.05 12.71 -2.00
N HIS A 69 -0.13 13.11 -2.48
CA HIS A 69 -0.92 12.35 -3.47
C HIS A 69 -0.19 12.28 -4.82
N ASP A 70 1.09 11.90 -4.79
CA ASP A 70 1.91 11.76 -5.97
C ASP A 70 1.46 10.49 -6.72
N GLU A 71 1.79 10.43 -8.01
CA GLU A 71 1.63 9.28 -8.91
C GLU A 71 2.03 7.93 -8.27
N MET A 72 2.99 7.97 -7.35
CA MET A 72 3.48 6.82 -6.58
C MET A 72 2.39 6.11 -5.75
N ASN A 73 1.38 6.81 -5.25
CA ASN A 73 0.31 6.23 -4.42
C ASN A 73 -0.62 5.35 -5.26
N GLU A 74 -1.00 5.85 -6.43
CA GLU A 74 -1.78 5.09 -7.38
C GLU A 74 -0.97 3.94 -7.96
N ALA A 75 0.29 4.18 -8.31
CA ALA A 75 1.17 3.18 -8.87
C ALA A 75 1.40 2.01 -7.88
N GLY A 76 1.62 2.29 -6.59
CA GLY A 76 1.72 1.28 -5.55
C GLY A 76 0.43 0.47 -5.37
N SER A 77 -0.72 1.16 -5.36
CA SER A 77 -2.04 0.51 -5.26
C SER A 77 -2.37 -0.34 -6.49
N ARG A 78 -2.06 0.15 -7.69
CA ARG A 78 -2.19 -0.59 -8.96
C ARG A 78 -1.32 -1.83 -8.95
N TRP A 79 -0.07 -1.68 -8.52
CA TRP A 79 0.88 -2.79 -8.45
C TRP A 79 0.39 -3.90 -7.52
N TRP A 80 -0.01 -3.55 -6.29
CA TRP A 80 -0.54 -4.54 -5.36
C TRP A 80 -1.77 -5.28 -5.89
N ARG A 81 -2.73 -4.57 -6.50
CA ARG A 81 -3.92 -5.20 -7.09
C ARG A 81 -3.56 -6.17 -8.20
N ALA A 82 -2.56 -5.85 -9.02
CA ALA A 82 -2.08 -6.73 -10.08
C ALA A 82 -1.43 -8.01 -9.51
N CYS A 83 -0.54 -7.87 -8.52
CA CYS A 83 0.05 -9.02 -7.80
C CYS A 83 -1.01 -9.92 -7.17
N ASN A 84 -1.96 -9.32 -6.46
CA ASN A 84 -3.00 -10.06 -5.76
C ASN A 84 -3.95 -10.76 -6.73
N ALA A 85 -4.27 -10.14 -7.86
CA ALA A 85 -5.04 -10.79 -8.93
C ALA A 85 -4.28 -11.99 -9.50
N LEU A 86 -2.97 -11.88 -9.72
CA LEU A 86 -2.13 -12.97 -10.21
C LEU A 86 -2.08 -14.13 -9.22
N ALA A 87 -1.84 -13.81 -7.94
CA ALA A 87 -1.77 -14.83 -6.90
C ALA A 87 -3.09 -15.61 -6.75
N LYS A 88 -4.24 -14.96 -6.99
CA LYS A 88 -5.57 -15.60 -6.90
C LYS A 88 -6.01 -16.30 -8.19
N TYR A 89 -5.60 -15.77 -9.35
CA TYR A 89 -6.05 -16.22 -10.67
C TYR A 89 -4.87 -16.28 -11.64
N PRO A 90 -3.90 -17.20 -11.43
CA PRO A 90 -2.65 -17.23 -12.18
C PRO A 90 -2.84 -17.52 -13.67
N ASP A 91 -3.86 -18.31 -14.03
CA ASP A 91 -4.11 -18.79 -15.39
C ASP A 91 -5.14 -17.94 -16.16
N LYS A 92 -5.59 -16.82 -15.58
CA LYS A 92 -6.54 -15.95 -16.26
C LYS A 92 -5.76 -14.99 -17.17
N ASP A 93 -5.90 -15.11 -18.49
CA ASP A 93 -5.19 -14.32 -19.51
C ASP A 93 -5.20 -12.80 -19.21
N THR A 94 -6.35 -12.28 -18.77
CA THR A 94 -6.51 -10.85 -18.40
C THR A 94 -5.58 -10.39 -17.28
N THR A 95 -5.13 -11.30 -16.42
CA THR A 95 -4.22 -10.99 -15.30
C THR A 95 -2.78 -10.91 -15.78
N GLN A 96 -2.38 -11.80 -16.70
CA GLN A 96 -1.04 -11.80 -17.27
C GLN A 96 -0.83 -10.59 -18.20
N GLU A 97 -1.85 -10.17 -18.96
CA GLU A 97 -1.82 -8.96 -19.78
C GLU A 97 -1.68 -7.68 -18.95
N ARG A 98 -2.44 -7.55 -17.86
CA ARG A 98 -2.35 -6.41 -16.93
C ARG A 98 -0.97 -6.24 -16.32
N LEU A 99 -0.24 -7.35 -16.09
CA LEU A 99 1.13 -7.28 -15.60
C LEU A 99 2.07 -6.74 -16.67
N LYS A 100 1.96 -7.21 -17.91
CA LYS A 100 2.75 -6.70 -19.04
C LYS A 100 2.56 -5.20 -19.19
N GLU A 101 1.34 -4.69 -19.16
CA GLU A 101 1.06 -3.25 -19.19
C GLU A 101 1.73 -2.47 -18.03
N LEU A 102 1.75 -3.04 -16.82
CA LEU A 102 2.37 -2.46 -15.62
C LEU A 102 3.91 -2.47 -15.62
N PHE A 103 4.52 -3.29 -16.48
CA PHE A 103 5.97 -3.44 -16.59
C PHE A 103 6.54 -2.86 -17.89
N ASP A 104 5.76 -2.82 -18.97
CA ASP A 104 6.18 -2.33 -20.29
C ASP A 104 5.85 -0.83 -20.51
N GLY A 105 5.09 -0.20 -19.60
CA GLY A 105 4.53 1.14 -19.76
C GLY A 105 5.30 2.33 -19.15
N GLU A 106 6.40 2.14 -18.41
CA GLU A 106 7.19 3.28 -17.88
C GLU A 106 8.55 3.40 -18.61
N PRO A 107 8.89 4.58 -19.18
CA PRO A 107 10.23 4.82 -19.72
C PRO A 107 11.27 4.85 -18.59
N ALA A 108 12.44 4.27 -18.87
CA ALA A 108 13.59 4.16 -17.97
C ALA A 108 14.12 5.52 -17.46
#